data_AF-A0A557P5F0-F1
#
_entry.id   AF-A0A557P5F0-F1
#
_cell.length_a   1.000
_cell.length_b   1.000
_cell.length_c   1.000
_cell.angle_alpha   90.00
_cell.angle_beta   90.00
_cell.angle_gamma   90.00
#
_symmetry.space_group_name_H-M   'P 1'
#
loop_
_entity.id
_entity.type
_entity.pdbx_description
1 polymer ?
#
loop_
_entity_poly.entity_id
_entity_poly.type
_entity_poly.pdbx_seq_one_letter_code
_entity_poly.pdbx_strand_id
1 'polypeptide(L)'
;MRQFESMLKLYHVLPSRSWITLQAVYEQCRTMGIECSSHTVRRWLKAWVAVGFVEEQGGGKEYQYRQSSHQPFVTSSQDTVLLHWLARYFAPLLPDELRRLLEHRLASSERELNESIYLRQYLNHIDIELPFLPPSYLSILTPLKHAMLNQRIIHCVFIGQSFSLLPQVLVLNSQGWWLRYQVKKLNNVNDEITGLMIRSLLCLLWIEEG
;
A
#
# COMPACT_ATOMS: atom_id res chain seq x y z
N MET A 1 -9.04 -1.15 -20.23
CA MET A 1 -7.95 -1.22 -19.22
C MET A 1 -6.60 -0.73 -19.72
N ARG A 2 -6.09 -1.17 -20.89
CA ARG A 2 -4.73 -0.84 -21.37
C ARG A 2 -4.36 0.66 -21.45
N GLN A 3 -5.30 1.54 -21.76
CA GLN A 3 -5.05 2.98 -21.88
C GLN A 3 -4.75 3.64 -20.52
N PHE A 4 -5.53 3.31 -19.49
CA PHE A 4 -5.35 3.89 -18.15
C PHE A 4 -4.01 3.45 -17.55
N GLU A 5 -3.66 2.17 -17.67
CA GLU A 5 -2.34 1.65 -17.28
C GLU A 5 -1.20 2.32 -18.04
N SER A 6 -1.36 2.54 -19.34
CA SER A 6 -0.37 3.25 -20.16
C SER A 6 -0.18 4.70 -19.73
N MET A 7 -1.28 5.38 -19.35
CA MET A 7 -1.22 6.74 -18.81
C MET A 7 -0.53 6.79 -17.44
N LEU A 8 -0.74 5.80 -16.57
CA LEU A 8 -0.02 5.70 -15.29
C LEU A 8 1.47 5.44 -15.50
N LYS A 9 1.82 4.52 -16.40
CA LYS A 9 3.22 4.25 -16.77
C LYS A 9 3.91 5.49 -17.32
N LEU A 10 3.24 6.26 -18.19
CA LEU A 10 3.72 7.55 -18.71
C LEU A 10 4.11 8.53 -17.58
N TYR A 11 3.35 8.58 -16.47
CA TYR A 11 3.69 9.47 -15.37
C TYR A 11 5.02 9.12 -14.70
N HIS A 12 5.35 7.84 -14.60
CA HIS A 12 6.62 7.37 -14.03
C HIS A 12 7.84 7.61 -14.93
N VAL A 13 7.61 7.86 -16.23
CA VAL A 13 8.65 8.25 -17.19
C VAL A 13 9.13 9.69 -16.96
N LEU A 14 8.28 10.52 -16.35
CA LEU A 14 8.60 11.93 -16.15
C LEU A 14 9.59 12.11 -14.99
N PRO A 15 10.67 12.88 -15.19
CA PRO A 15 11.59 13.25 -14.11
C PRO A 15 10.91 14.20 -13.12
N SER A 16 11.35 14.15 -11.86
CA SER A 16 10.87 15.03 -10.78
C SER A 16 11.67 16.31 -10.61
N ARG A 17 12.95 16.34 -11.04
CA ARG A 17 13.88 17.46 -10.82
C ARG A 17 14.36 18.16 -12.10
N SER A 18 14.33 17.47 -13.22
CA SER A 18 14.76 17.97 -14.53
C SER A 18 13.59 18.07 -15.49
N TRP A 19 13.79 18.74 -16.62
CA TRP A 19 12.81 18.83 -17.70
C TRP A 19 13.13 17.79 -18.79
N ILE A 20 12.10 17.16 -19.35
CA ILE A 20 12.23 16.20 -20.45
C ILE A 20 11.40 16.65 -21.66
N THR A 21 11.94 16.51 -22.87
CA THR A 21 11.24 16.88 -24.10
C THR A 21 10.16 15.86 -24.46
N LEU A 22 9.11 16.30 -25.17
CA LEU A 22 8.07 15.38 -25.68
C LEU A 22 8.64 14.19 -26.47
N GLN A 23 9.69 14.44 -27.27
CA GLN A 23 10.32 13.42 -28.10
C GLN A 23 11.01 12.35 -27.24
N ALA A 24 11.76 12.76 -26.21
CA ALA A 24 12.38 11.83 -25.28
C ALA A 24 11.35 11.02 -24.48
N VAL A 25 10.25 11.65 -24.03
CA VAL A 25 9.14 10.93 -23.37
C VAL A 25 8.52 9.90 -24.31
N TYR A 26 8.32 10.24 -25.57
CA TYR A 26 7.77 9.34 -26.58
C TYR A 26 8.69 8.13 -26.84
N GLU A 27 10.00 8.35 -26.94
CA GLU A 27 10.98 7.26 -27.08
C GLU A 27 10.96 6.32 -25.88
N GLN A 28 10.90 6.86 -24.65
CA GLN A 28 10.79 6.05 -23.44
C GLN A 28 9.46 5.30 -23.34
N CYS A 29 8.35 5.87 -23.84
CA CYS A 29 7.08 5.16 -23.93
C CYS A 29 7.19 3.94 -24.86
N ARG A 30 7.85 4.07 -26.01
CA ARG A 30 8.07 2.96 -26.95
C ARG A 30 8.91 1.85 -26.33
N THR A 31 9.98 2.17 -25.59
CA THR A 31 10.81 1.15 -24.94
C THR A 31 10.06 0.40 -23.83
N MET A 32 9.06 1.03 -23.21
CA MET A 32 8.17 0.41 -22.22
C MET A 32 7.00 -0.38 -22.84
N GLY A 33 6.94 -0.50 -24.17
CA GLY A 33 5.85 -1.20 -24.86
C GLY A 33 4.53 -0.43 -24.90
N ILE A 34 4.56 0.90 -24.71
CA ILE A 34 3.39 1.76 -24.88
C ILE A 34 3.27 2.10 -26.37
N GLU A 35 2.42 1.35 -27.08
CA GLU A 35 2.16 1.53 -28.51
C GLU A 35 1.16 2.68 -28.73
N CYS A 36 1.63 3.92 -28.75
CA CYS A 36 0.80 5.08 -29.09
C CYS A 36 1.57 6.12 -29.89
N SER A 37 0.87 7.08 -30.50
CA SER A 37 1.52 8.16 -31.26
C SER A 37 2.08 9.25 -30.33
N SER A 38 3.07 10.02 -30.80
CA SER A 38 3.57 11.20 -30.06
C SER A 38 2.45 12.22 -29.75
N HIS A 39 1.46 12.37 -30.66
CA HIS A 39 0.29 13.19 -30.39
C HIS A 39 -0.57 12.63 -29.25
N THR A 40 -0.69 11.31 -29.14
CA THR A 40 -1.41 10.66 -28.04
C THR A 40 -0.70 10.90 -26.71
N VAL A 41 0.63 10.75 -26.67
CA VAL A 41 1.46 11.07 -25.50
C VAL A 41 1.26 12.52 -25.08
N ARG A 42 1.32 13.46 -26.03
CA ARG A 42 1.08 14.88 -25.76
C ARG A 42 -0.32 15.14 -25.21
N ARG A 43 -1.35 14.49 -25.76
CA ARG A 43 -2.74 14.61 -25.27
C ARG A 43 -2.85 14.12 -23.83
N TRP A 44 -2.20 13.00 -23.51
CA TRP A 44 -2.15 12.49 -22.15
C TRP A 44 -1.40 13.46 -21.24
N LEU A 45 -0.19 13.90 -21.58
CA LEU A 45 0.55 14.88 -20.79
C LEU A 45 -0.26 16.16 -20.54
N LYS A 46 -0.97 16.68 -21.54
CA LYS A 46 -1.88 17.82 -21.35
C LYS A 46 -3.00 17.54 -20.36
N ALA A 47 -3.57 16.32 -20.36
CA ALA A 47 -4.55 15.94 -19.35
C ALA A 47 -3.94 15.93 -17.94
N TRP A 48 -2.71 15.43 -17.79
CA TRP A 48 -1.95 15.43 -16.54
C TRP A 48 -1.57 16.85 -16.08
N VAL A 49 -1.28 17.76 -17.01
CA VAL A 49 -1.06 19.19 -16.75
C VAL A 49 -2.34 19.87 -16.28
N ALA A 50 -3.47 19.61 -16.95
CA ALA A 50 -4.76 20.20 -16.58
C ALA A 50 -5.22 19.82 -15.17
N VAL A 51 -4.86 18.62 -14.71
CA VAL A 51 -5.13 18.17 -13.34
C VAL A 51 -4.01 18.53 -12.36
N GLY A 52 -2.89 19.09 -12.83
CA GLY A 52 -1.77 19.63 -12.04
C GLY A 52 -0.63 18.66 -11.70
N PHE A 53 -0.68 17.39 -12.13
CA PHE A 53 0.33 16.39 -11.77
C PHE A 53 1.64 16.56 -12.55
N VAL A 54 1.57 17.26 -13.67
CA VAL A 54 2.69 17.49 -14.59
C VAL A 54 2.79 18.98 -14.84
N GLU A 55 4.01 19.48 -14.84
CA GLU A 55 4.30 20.84 -15.28
C GLU A 55 4.70 20.80 -16.76
N GLU A 56 4.24 21.80 -17.51
CA GLU A 56 4.63 22.03 -18.89
C GLU A 56 5.37 23.37 -18.96
N GLN A 57 6.58 23.36 -19.51
CA GLN A 57 7.32 24.56 -19.86
C GLN A 57 7.30 24.71 -21.38
N GLY A 58 6.78 25.83 -21.85
CA GLY A 58 6.69 26.15 -23.28
C GLY A 58 6.85 27.65 -23.52
N GLY A 59 7.97 28.02 -24.14
CA GLY A 59 8.24 29.38 -24.60
C GLY A 59 8.87 29.45 -26.01
N GLY A 60 8.92 28.33 -26.75
CA GLY A 60 9.61 28.20 -28.03
C GLY A 60 9.17 26.97 -28.85
N LYS A 61 10.09 26.42 -29.68
CA LYS A 61 9.82 25.31 -30.63
C LYS A 61 9.58 23.93 -29.99
N GLU A 62 9.89 23.74 -28.71
CA GLU A 62 9.78 22.45 -28.04
C GLU A 62 9.05 22.56 -26.70
N TYR A 63 8.16 21.60 -26.45
CA TYR A 63 7.47 21.43 -25.17
C TYR A 63 8.30 20.52 -24.26
N GLN A 64 8.49 20.98 -23.03
CA GLN A 64 9.16 20.24 -21.99
C GLN A 64 8.21 19.94 -20.84
N TYR A 65 8.37 18.76 -20.26
CA TYR A 65 7.51 18.24 -19.21
C TYR A 65 8.35 17.79 -18.01
N ARG A 66 7.76 17.82 -16.82
CA ARG A 66 8.29 17.18 -15.62
C ARG A 66 7.14 16.85 -14.68
N GLN A 67 7.36 16.00 -13.69
CA GLN A 67 6.39 15.85 -12.60
C GLN A 67 6.26 17.18 -11.88
N SER A 68 5.03 17.56 -11.53
CA SER A 68 4.78 18.79 -10.79
C SER A 68 5.49 18.74 -9.45
N SER A 69 6.18 19.83 -9.10
CA SER A 69 6.72 19.99 -7.75
C SER A 69 5.63 20.17 -6.70
N HIS A 70 4.42 20.52 -7.14
CA HIS A 70 3.22 20.66 -6.33
C HIS A 70 2.20 19.60 -6.76
N GLN A 71 2.19 18.44 -6.11
CA GLN A 71 1.21 17.41 -6.44
C GLN A 71 -0.20 17.91 -6.07
N PRO A 72 -1.13 17.98 -7.03
CA PRO A 72 -2.41 18.68 -6.91
C PRO A 72 -3.48 17.86 -6.18
N PHE A 73 -3.27 16.55 -5.99
CA PHE A 73 -4.20 15.65 -5.29
C PHE A 73 -3.75 15.28 -3.89
N VAL A 74 -2.71 15.96 -3.43
CA VAL A 74 -2.20 15.80 -2.09
C VAL A 74 -2.05 17.21 -1.53
N THR A 75 -3.19 17.85 -1.29
CA THR A 75 -3.21 18.96 -0.33
C THR A 75 -2.65 18.43 1.00
N SER A 76 -2.01 19.28 1.80
CA SER A 76 -1.56 18.87 3.15
C SER A 76 -2.67 18.17 3.93
N SER A 77 -3.92 18.62 3.75
CA SER A 77 -5.12 17.99 4.31
C SER A 77 -5.40 16.57 3.80
N GLN A 78 -5.26 16.30 2.50
CA GLN A 78 -5.41 14.95 1.94
C GLN A 78 -4.27 14.03 2.37
N ASP A 79 -3.04 14.56 2.40
CA ASP A 79 -1.88 13.84 2.95
C ASP A 79 -2.12 13.48 4.41
N THR A 80 -2.62 14.42 5.21
CA THR A 80 -2.91 14.21 6.63
C THR A 80 -3.99 13.16 6.84
N VAL A 81 -5.04 13.13 6.01
CA VAL A 81 -6.07 12.08 6.05
C VAL A 81 -5.54 10.72 5.60
N LEU A 82 -4.73 10.66 4.53
CA LEU A 82 -4.11 9.43 4.06
C LEU A 82 -3.12 8.86 5.07
N LEU A 83 -2.28 9.73 5.66
CA LEU A 83 -1.35 9.37 6.71
C LEU A 83 -2.06 8.94 7.99
N HIS A 84 -3.22 9.52 8.31
CA HIS A 84 -4.07 9.04 9.40
C HIS A 84 -4.50 7.59 9.17
N TRP A 85 -5.05 7.25 8.00
CA TRP A 85 -5.43 5.86 7.70
C TRP A 85 -4.23 4.92 7.61
N LEU A 86 -3.09 5.41 7.10
CA LEU A 86 -1.85 4.65 7.08
C LEU A 86 -1.40 4.36 8.52
N ALA A 87 -1.35 5.36 9.40
CA ALA A 87 -1.03 5.18 10.81
C ALA A 87 -1.97 4.19 11.49
N ARG A 88 -3.27 4.32 11.23
CA ARG A 88 -4.32 3.60 11.93
C ARG A 88 -4.45 2.13 11.52
N TYR A 89 -4.35 1.82 10.22
CA TYR A 89 -4.60 0.47 9.70
C TYR A 89 -3.34 -0.24 9.19
N PHE A 90 -2.37 0.51 8.64
CA PHE A 90 -1.26 -0.07 7.88
C PHE A 90 0.10 0.06 8.57
N ALA A 91 0.30 0.99 9.51
CA ALA A 91 1.55 1.10 10.25
C ALA A 91 1.90 -0.17 11.02
N PRO A 92 0.93 -0.93 11.59
CA PRO A 92 1.20 -2.25 12.16
C PRO A 92 1.72 -3.28 11.15
N LEU A 93 1.60 -3.07 9.84
CA LEU A 93 2.11 -3.95 8.79
C LEU A 93 3.53 -3.61 8.35
N LEU A 94 3.96 -2.36 8.54
CA LEU A 94 5.26 -1.92 8.10
C LEU A 94 6.39 -2.68 8.82
N PRO A 95 7.49 -3.00 8.13
CA PRO A 95 8.76 -3.35 8.78
C PRO A 95 9.15 -2.29 9.80
N ASP A 96 9.82 -2.70 10.87
CA ASP A 96 10.17 -1.79 11.97
C ASP A 96 11.05 -0.63 11.51
N GLU A 97 11.93 -0.87 10.55
CA GLU A 97 12.80 0.14 9.94
C GLU A 97 11.98 1.20 9.20
N LEU A 98 11.02 0.75 8.37
CA LEU A 98 10.13 1.64 7.62
C LEU A 98 9.16 2.39 8.54
N ARG A 99 8.67 1.73 9.59
CA ARG A 99 7.82 2.37 10.61
C ARG A 99 8.57 3.49 11.31
N ARG A 100 9.82 3.27 11.75
CA ARG A 100 10.65 4.31 12.38
C ARG A 100 10.94 5.47 11.43
N LEU A 101 11.20 5.19 10.16
CA LEU A 101 11.42 6.23 9.15
C LEU A 101 10.20 7.14 8.96
N LEU A 102 8.99 6.60 9.14
CA LEU A 102 7.74 7.32 8.95
C LEU A 102 7.17 7.90 10.26
N GLU A 103 7.66 7.47 11.42
CA GLU A 103 7.10 7.77 12.74
C GLU A 103 6.89 9.28 12.96
N HIS A 104 7.87 10.10 12.59
CA HIS A 104 7.75 11.55 12.73
C HIS A 104 6.64 12.15 11.85
N ARG A 105 6.48 11.65 10.61
CA ARG A 105 5.43 12.09 9.68
C ARG A 105 4.04 11.65 10.13
N LEU A 106 3.93 10.43 10.65
CA LEU A 106 2.66 9.92 11.21
C LEU A 106 2.25 10.72 12.45
N ALA A 107 3.21 11.03 13.32
CA ALA A 107 2.95 11.85 14.50
C ALA A 107 2.58 13.29 14.14
N SER A 108 3.19 13.89 13.11
CA SER A 108 2.84 15.23 12.65
C SER A 108 1.44 15.28 12.04
N SER A 109 1.08 14.30 11.20
CA SER A 109 -0.28 14.23 10.62
C SER A 109 -1.35 14.05 11.71
N GLU A 110 -1.09 13.25 12.74
CA GLU A 110 -2.02 13.11 13.87
C GLU A 110 -2.21 14.44 14.62
N ARG A 111 -1.16 15.25 14.77
CA ARG A 111 -1.29 16.58 15.38
C ARG A 111 -2.12 17.52 14.51
N GLU A 112 -1.82 17.61 13.21
CA GLU A 112 -2.58 18.44 12.26
C GLU A 112 -4.07 18.05 12.20
N LEU A 113 -4.36 16.76 12.24
CA LEU A 113 -5.72 16.23 12.32
C LEU A 113 -6.41 16.67 13.61
N ASN A 114 -5.73 16.56 14.75
CA ASN A 114 -6.29 16.97 16.04
C ASN A 114 -6.50 18.48 16.16
N GLU A 115 -5.68 19.28 15.49
CA GLU A 115 -5.81 20.75 15.42
C GLU A 115 -6.95 21.17 14.48
N SER A 116 -7.23 20.41 13.43
CA SER A 116 -8.29 20.71 12.46
C SER A 116 -9.65 20.15 12.85
N ILE A 117 -10.59 21.03 13.20
CA ILE A 117 -12.00 20.65 13.45
C ILE A 117 -12.64 20.07 12.18
N TYR A 118 -12.36 20.67 11.02
CA TYR A 118 -12.91 20.24 9.74
C TYR A 118 -12.51 18.81 9.38
N LEU A 119 -11.22 18.45 9.53
CA LEU A 119 -10.75 17.11 9.19
C LEU A 119 -11.30 16.04 10.13
N ARG A 120 -11.41 16.34 11.44
CA ARG A 120 -12.07 15.44 12.40
C ARG A 120 -13.53 15.21 12.06
N GLN A 121 -14.26 16.28 11.74
CA GLN A 121 -15.65 16.15 11.32
C GLN A 121 -15.76 15.35 10.02
N TYR A 122 -14.93 15.61 9.01
CA TYR A 122 -14.91 14.85 7.77
C TYR A 122 -14.69 13.36 8.01
N LEU A 123 -13.74 12.98 8.86
CA LEU A 123 -13.46 11.58 9.20
C LEU A 123 -14.64 10.89 9.90
N ASN A 124 -15.45 11.62 10.68
CA ASN A 124 -16.66 11.06 11.30
C ASN A 124 -17.76 10.73 10.28
N HIS A 125 -17.67 11.23 9.04
CA HIS A 125 -18.62 10.94 7.97
C HIS A 125 -18.10 9.87 7.00
N ILE A 126 -16.89 9.35 7.24
CA ILE A 126 -16.32 8.26 6.46
C ILE A 126 -16.39 6.99 7.30
N ASP A 127 -17.19 6.05 6.81
CA ASP A 127 -17.20 4.71 7.36
C ASP A 127 -16.10 3.87 6.69
N ILE A 128 -15.23 3.27 7.51
CA ILE A 128 -14.21 2.33 7.06
C ILE A 128 -14.40 1.05 7.87
N GLU A 129 -14.97 0.04 7.23
CA GLU A 129 -15.15 -1.29 7.77
C GLU A 129 -13.83 -2.08 7.79
N LEU A 130 -12.84 -1.59 8.54
CA LEU A 130 -11.60 -2.31 8.80
C LEU A 130 -11.34 -2.41 10.31
N PRO A 131 -10.98 -3.60 10.82
CA PRO A 131 -10.75 -3.80 12.24
C PRO A 131 -9.44 -3.15 12.68
N PHE A 132 -9.48 -2.51 13.85
CA PHE A 132 -8.27 -2.06 14.53
C PHE A 132 -7.49 -3.27 15.05
N LEU A 133 -6.18 -3.23 14.92
CA LEU A 133 -5.32 -4.22 15.55
C LEU A 133 -5.04 -3.80 17.01
N PRO A 134 -5.46 -4.57 18.02
CA PRO A 134 -5.17 -4.23 19.40
C PRO A 134 -3.65 -4.24 19.69
N PRO A 135 -3.14 -3.34 20.55
CA PRO A 135 -1.70 -3.21 20.83
C PRO A 135 -1.04 -4.51 21.33
N SER A 136 -1.80 -5.35 22.04
CA SER A 136 -1.35 -6.66 22.54
C SER A 136 -0.86 -7.59 21.43
N TYR A 137 -1.35 -7.41 20.19
CA TYR A 137 -1.00 -8.27 19.06
C TYR A 137 0.20 -7.78 18.25
N LEU A 138 0.68 -6.57 18.49
CA LEU A 138 1.87 -6.03 17.82
C LEU A 138 3.11 -6.89 18.11
N SER A 139 3.23 -7.42 19.32
CA SER A 139 4.34 -8.30 19.73
C SER A 139 4.37 -9.62 18.97
N ILE A 140 3.21 -10.13 18.56
CA ILE A 140 3.05 -11.37 17.79
C ILE A 140 3.33 -11.12 16.30
N LEU A 141 3.06 -9.92 15.79
CA LEU A 141 3.28 -9.58 14.39
C LEU A 141 4.75 -9.51 14.00
N THR A 142 5.64 -9.01 14.86
CA THR A 142 7.07 -8.89 14.53
C THR A 142 7.70 -10.23 14.13
N PRO A 143 7.61 -11.32 14.93
CA PRO A 143 8.16 -12.61 14.54
C PRO A 143 7.48 -13.20 13.29
N LEU A 144 6.17 -12.98 13.12
CA LEU A 144 5.42 -13.38 11.92
C LEU A 144 5.96 -12.70 10.65
N LYS A 145 6.13 -11.37 10.67
CA LYS A 145 6.68 -10.59 9.55
C LYS A 145 8.09 -11.04 9.23
N HIS A 146 8.93 -11.20 10.25
CA HIS A 146 10.31 -11.65 10.06
C HIS A 146 10.34 -13.05 9.43
N ALA A 147 9.45 -13.96 9.87
CA ALA A 147 9.34 -15.29 9.28
C ALA A 147 8.86 -15.25 7.82
N MET A 148 7.88 -14.39 7.49
CA MET A 148 7.41 -14.21 6.11
C MET A 148 8.51 -13.70 5.18
N LEU A 149 9.21 -12.63 5.58
CA LEU A 149 10.28 -12.01 4.77
C LEU A 149 11.45 -12.97 4.53
N ASN A 150 11.77 -13.80 5.52
CA ASN A 150 12.90 -14.73 5.45
C ASN A 150 12.49 -16.16 5.07
N GLN A 151 11.22 -16.39 4.68
CA GLN A 151 10.67 -17.70 4.36
C GLN A 151 10.96 -18.77 5.44
N ARG A 152 10.83 -18.39 6.71
CA ARG A 152 11.11 -19.26 7.86
C ARG A 152 9.84 -19.91 8.39
N ILE A 153 9.97 -21.16 8.82
CA ILE A 153 8.92 -21.86 9.56
C ILE A 153 8.85 -21.29 10.98
N ILE A 154 7.64 -21.15 11.50
CA ILE A 154 7.39 -20.81 12.90
C ILE A 154 6.58 -21.92 13.58
N HIS A 155 6.82 -22.05 14.88
CA HIS A 155 6.04 -22.92 15.75
C HIS A 155 5.02 -22.07 16.49
N CYS A 156 3.75 -22.45 16.37
CA CYS A 156 2.64 -21.74 16.96
C CYS A 156 1.88 -22.69 17.89
N VAL A 157 1.34 -22.12 18.97
CA VAL A 157 0.44 -22.82 19.89
C VAL A 157 -0.91 -22.13 19.80
N PHE A 158 -1.96 -22.88 19.47
CA PHE A 158 -3.34 -22.41 19.43
C PHE A 158 -4.20 -23.37 20.25
N ILE A 159 -4.81 -22.86 21.33
CA ILE A 159 -5.76 -23.59 22.19
C ILE A 159 -5.28 -25.03 22.48
N GLY A 160 -4.09 -25.16 23.07
CA GLY A 160 -3.51 -26.45 23.45
C GLY A 160 -2.96 -27.32 22.31
N GLN A 161 -3.04 -26.88 21.05
CA GLN A 161 -2.46 -27.56 19.90
C GLN A 161 -1.21 -26.84 19.40
N SER A 162 -0.17 -27.61 19.07
CA SER A 162 1.08 -27.10 18.52
C SER A 162 1.20 -27.45 17.04
N PHE A 163 1.49 -26.47 16.21
CA PHE A 163 1.68 -26.66 14.77
C PHE A 163 2.87 -25.86 14.25
N SER A 164 3.48 -26.40 13.20
CA SER A 164 4.57 -25.76 12.48
C SER A 164 4.03 -25.24 11.15
N LEU A 165 4.10 -23.93 10.94
CA LEU A 165 3.59 -23.30 9.73
C LEU A 165 4.63 -22.42 9.05
N LEU A 166 4.53 -22.34 7.73
CA LEU A 166 5.26 -21.37 6.92
C LEU A 166 4.29 -20.23 6.58
N PRO A 167 4.43 -19.05 7.21
CA PRO A 167 3.55 -17.92 6.95
C PRO A 167 3.83 -17.33 5.56
N GLN A 168 2.78 -16.99 4.83
CA GLN A 168 2.88 -16.51 3.45
C GLN A 168 2.42 -15.07 3.28
N VAL A 169 1.23 -14.76 3.80
CA VAL A 169 0.57 -13.45 3.61
C VAL A 169 -0.22 -13.11 4.85
N LEU A 170 -0.13 -11.85 5.27
CA LEU A 170 -1.00 -11.25 6.28
C LEU A 170 -2.07 -10.46 5.54
N VAL A 171 -3.34 -10.78 5.80
CA VAL A 171 -4.51 -10.20 5.14
C VAL A 171 -5.31 -9.42 6.17
N LEU A 172 -5.65 -8.17 5.84
CA LEU A 172 -6.59 -7.34 6.59
C LEU A 172 -7.86 -7.19 5.74
N ASN A 173 -9.01 -7.56 6.30
CA ASN A 173 -10.32 -7.31 5.71
C ASN A 173 -11.33 -6.93 6.80
N SER A 174 -12.58 -6.68 6.44
CA SER A 174 -13.64 -6.30 7.37
C SER A 174 -13.92 -7.32 8.48
N GLN A 175 -13.53 -8.59 8.29
CA GLN A 175 -13.75 -9.65 9.27
C GLN A 175 -12.61 -9.81 10.26
N GLY A 176 -11.43 -9.22 10.01
CA GLY A 176 -10.29 -9.44 10.88
C GLY A 176 -8.94 -9.40 10.19
N TRP A 177 -7.97 -9.81 10.99
CA TRP A 177 -6.60 -10.05 10.58
C TRP A 177 -6.38 -11.54 10.37
N TRP A 178 -5.89 -11.91 9.19
CA TRP A 178 -5.78 -13.31 8.79
C TRP A 178 -4.37 -13.64 8.36
N LEU A 179 -3.87 -14.78 8.81
CA LEU A 179 -2.61 -15.33 8.32
C LEU A 179 -2.91 -16.43 7.30
N ARG A 180 -2.40 -16.26 6.09
CA ARG A 180 -2.30 -17.36 5.12
C ARG A 180 -0.97 -18.08 5.32
N TYR A 181 -1.02 -19.41 5.41
CA TYR A 181 0.15 -20.23 5.71
C TYR A 181 0.10 -21.59 4.99
N GLN A 182 1.24 -22.25 4.95
CA GLN A 182 1.37 -23.65 4.58
C GLN A 182 1.71 -24.49 5.81
N VAL A 183 0.97 -25.58 6.02
CA VAL A 183 1.28 -26.56 7.08
C VAL A 183 2.33 -27.52 6.55
N LYS A 184 3.42 -27.68 7.30
CA LYS A 184 4.33 -28.82 7.10
C LYS A 184 3.92 -29.90 8.09
N LYS A 185 3.25 -30.95 7.63
CA LYS A 185 2.90 -32.09 8.49
C LYS A 185 4.17 -32.60 9.18
N LEU A 186 4.15 -32.68 10.51
CA LEU A 186 5.07 -33.54 11.25
C LEU A 186 4.69 -34.99 10.91
N ASN A 187 5.69 -35.80 10.58
CA ASN A 187 5.58 -37.12 9.95
C ASN A 187 4.81 -38.21 10.73
N ASN A 188 4.05 -37.90 11.78
CA ASN A 188 3.33 -38.91 12.54
C ASN A 188 1.86 -38.53 12.67
N VAL A 189 1.05 -39.14 11.80
CA VAL A 189 -0.23 -39.82 12.08
C VAL A 189 -1.00 -39.89 10.75
N ASN A 190 -1.22 -41.11 10.30
CA ASN A 190 -2.15 -41.46 9.23
C ASN A 190 -3.53 -40.90 9.61
N ASP A 191 -4.01 -39.93 8.85
CA ASP A 191 -5.44 -39.77 8.61
C ASP A 191 -5.62 -38.96 7.32
N GLU A 192 -6.13 -39.64 6.29
CA GLU A 192 -6.53 -39.05 5.01
C GLU A 192 -7.67 -38.02 5.19
N ILE A 193 -8.33 -38.02 6.35
CA ILE A 193 -9.33 -37.03 6.76
C ILE A 193 -8.68 -35.67 7.09
N THR A 194 -7.41 -35.64 7.55
CA THR A 194 -6.69 -34.38 7.82
C THR A 194 -6.22 -33.68 6.54
N GLY A 195 -6.23 -34.36 5.39
CA GLY A 195 -5.87 -33.79 4.08
C GLY A 195 -6.98 -32.94 3.46
N LEU A 196 -8.24 -33.22 3.78
CA LEU A 196 -9.41 -32.53 3.24
C LEU A 196 -9.88 -31.33 4.08
N MET A 197 -9.37 -31.17 5.30
CA MET A 197 -9.54 -29.95 6.13
C MET A 197 -8.39 -28.93 5.95
N ILE A 198 -7.61 -29.00 4.87
CA ILE A 198 -6.61 -27.97 4.50
C ILE A 198 -7.32 -26.80 3.79
N ARG A 199 -8.34 -26.26 4.45
CA ARG A 199 -9.01 -24.99 4.14
C ARG A 199 -9.59 -24.48 5.44
N SER A 200 -8.76 -24.12 6.40
CA SER A 200 -9.26 -23.47 7.61
C SER A 200 -8.22 -22.52 8.17
N LEU A 201 -8.48 -21.26 7.85
CA LEU A 201 -8.15 -20.02 8.55
C LEU A 201 -7.57 -20.26 9.95
N LEU A 202 -6.34 -19.80 10.20
CA LEU A 202 -6.01 -19.38 11.55
C LEU A 202 -6.73 -18.05 11.75
N CYS A 203 -7.82 -18.04 12.51
CA CYS A 203 -8.25 -16.83 13.20
C CYS A 203 -7.13 -16.48 14.16
N LEU A 204 -6.20 -15.62 13.75
CA LEU A 204 -5.70 -14.69 14.73
C LEU A 204 -6.91 -13.78 14.98
N LEU A 205 -7.45 -13.82 16.19
CA LEU A 205 -8.26 -12.76 16.79
C LEU A 205 -9.77 -12.89 16.56
N TRP A 206 -10.43 -13.62 17.46
CA TRP A 206 -11.81 -13.27 17.81
C TRP A 206 -11.74 -11.97 18.61
N ILE A 207 -12.28 -10.88 18.07
CA ILE A 207 -12.55 -9.67 18.84
C ILE A 207 -13.92 -9.91 19.49
N GLU A 208 -13.94 -10.20 20.80
CA GLU A 208 -15.18 -10.01 21.55
C GLU A 208 -15.38 -8.51 21.65
N GLU A 209 -16.47 -8.01 21.06
CA GLU A 209 -16.95 -6.65 21.31
C GLU A 209 -17.26 -6.52 22.80
N GLY A 210 -16.63 -5.55 23.45
CA GLY A 210 -16.97 -5.05 24.78
C GLY A 210 -17.27 -3.56 24.71
#